data_AF-A0A150QNT3-F1
#
_entry.id   AF-A0A150QNT3-F1
#
_cell.length_a   1.000
_cell.length_b   1.000
_cell.length_c   1.000
_cell.angle_alpha   90.00
_cell.angle_beta   90.00
_cell.angle_gamma   90.00
#
_symmetry.space_group_name_H-M   'P 1'
#
loop_
_entity.id
_entity.type
_entity.pdbx_description
1 polymer ?
#
loop_
_entity_poly.entity_id
_entity_poly.type
_entity_poly.pdbx_seq_one_letter_code
_entity_poly.pdbx_strand_id
1 'polypeptide(L)'
;MRIKLDENLPTSLVEALVQLGHDADSVQQEGLQGSPDAGVWAAAQADKRFLVTQDLDFSDLRQFAPGTHHGLLLVRLADPGRRVLKAYIECLFRTEDVERWTGCFVVATDGDGGGTACSPRRRRTENLMERRTLEQLEAALDAVSKDLAPRVEELAQKSTEGALTPEEQREYAEIVRLNDRLSLLKLEAEEFWTMRAAS
;
A
#
# COMPACT_ATOMS: atom_id res chain seq x y z
N MET A 1 18.44 4.55 6.02
CA MET A 1 17.84 5.29 4.89
C MET A 1 17.07 6.52 5.37
N ARG A 2 16.64 7.39 4.44
CA ARG A 2 15.74 8.53 4.75
C ARG A 2 14.30 8.11 4.50
N ILE A 3 13.41 8.29 5.46
CA ILE A 3 12.06 7.74 5.48
C ILE A 3 11.06 8.87 5.69
N LYS A 4 9.92 8.79 5.02
CA LYS A 4 8.73 9.62 5.28
C LYS A 4 7.58 8.70 5.66
N LEU A 5 6.98 8.94 6.81
CA LEU A 5 5.79 8.23 7.26
C LEU A 5 4.54 9.02 6.88
N ASP A 6 3.60 8.33 6.26
CA ASP A 6 2.30 8.90 5.91
C ASP A 6 1.40 9.12 7.14
N GLU A 7 0.31 9.87 6.96
CA GLU A 7 -0.54 10.30 8.07
C GLU A 7 -1.34 9.16 8.73
N ASN A 8 -1.57 8.08 7.98
CA ASN A 8 -2.19 6.86 8.46
C ASN A 8 -1.28 6.03 9.40
N LEU A 9 0.00 6.39 9.53
CA LEU A 9 0.95 5.69 10.39
C LEU A 9 1.08 6.31 11.80
N PRO A 10 1.43 5.50 12.82
CA PRO A 10 1.70 6.03 14.15
C PRO A 10 2.96 6.90 14.18
N THR A 11 2.86 8.14 14.66
CA THR A 11 4.02 9.04 14.83
C THR A 11 5.10 8.48 15.76
N SER A 12 4.74 7.62 16.73
CA SER A 12 5.70 6.90 17.57
C SER A 12 6.60 5.91 16.82
N LEU A 13 6.29 5.61 15.55
CA LEU A 13 7.16 4.83 14.67
C LEU A 13 8.39 5.64 14.23
N VAL A 14 8.31 6.98 14.17
CA VAL A 14 9.46 7.84 13.84
C VAL A 14 10.61 7.60 14.82
N GLU A 15 10.33 7.68 16.13
CA GLU A 15 11.33 7.43 17.16
C GLU A 15 11.94 6.03 17.06
N ALA A 16 11.12 5.02 16.77
CA ALA A 16 11.58 3.64 16.61
C ALA A 16 12.52 3.49 15.39
N LEU A 17 12.21 4.11 14.25
CA LEU A 17 13.05 4.08 13.06
C LEU A 17 14.35 4.88 13.25
N VAL A 18 14.29 6.00 13.98
CA VAL A 18 15.49 6.76 14.36
C VAL A 18 16.41 5.95 15.27
N GLN A 19 15.85 5.22 16.24
CA GLN A 19 16.62 4.30 17.10
C GLN A 19 17.27 3.14 16.31
N LEU A 20 16.69 2.75 15.18
CA LEU A 20 17.27 1.78 14.24
C LEU A 20 18.32 2.41 13.30
N GLY A 21 18.61 3.71 13.44
CA GLY A 21 19.65 4.41 12.66
C GLY A 21 19.16 5.01 11.35
N HIS A 22 17.85 5.23 11.19
CA HIS A 22 17.28 5.88 10.01
C HIS A 22 16.98 7.37 10.24
N ASP A 23 17.02 8.17 9.17
CA ASP A 23 16.49 9.54 9.19
C ASP A 23 15.00 9.43 8.86
N ALA A 24 14.14 9.46 9.88
CA ALA A 24 12.70 9.36 9.72
C ALA A 24 12.00 10.68 10.04
N ASP A 25 11.04 11.04 9.22
CA ASP A 25 10.12 12.17 9.42
C ASP A 25 8.69 11.71 9.12
N SER A 26 7.68 12.46 9.54
CA SER A 26 6.27 12.16 9.25
C SER A 26 5.55 13.33 8.63
N VAL A 27 4.52 13.03 7.82
CA VAL A 27 3.60 14.03 7.25
C VAL A 27 3.06 14.97 8.34
N GLN A 28 2.75 14.46 9.53
CA GLN A 28 2.30 15.31 10.65
C GLN A 28 3.41 16.22 11.20
N GLN A 29 4.65 15.73 11.33
CA GLN A 29 5.77 16.52 11.85
C GLN A 29 6.17 17.66 10.90
N GLU A 30 5.96 17.46 9.60
CA GLU A 30 6.21 18.46 8.57
C GLU A 30 5.02 19.42 8.34
N GLY A 31 3.92 19.25 9.07
CA GLY A 31 2.71 20.06 8.90
C GLY A 31 1.97 19.81 7.59
N LEU A 32 2.19 18.65 6.96
CA LEU A 32 1.53 18.21 5.73
C LEU A 32 0.27 17.37 5.98
N GLN A 33 -0.18 17.27 7.23
CA GLN A 33 -1.40 16.51 7.58
C GLN A 33 -2.63 17.00 6.79
N GLY A 34 -3.40 16.06 6.23
CA GLY A 34 -4.55 16.34 5.37
C GLY A 34 -4.19 16.85 3.98
N SER A 35 -2.90 16.86 3.60
CA SER A 35 -2.50 17.18 2.23
C SER A 35 -2.93 16.07 1.26
N PRO A 36 -3.25 16.39 0.01
CA PRO A 36 -3.49 15.37 -1.02
C PRO A 36 -2.25 14.50 -1.24
N ASP A 37 -2.46 13.25 -1.67
CA ASP A 37 -1.40 12.26 -1.94
C ASP A 37 -0.32 12.79 -2.89
N ALA A 38 -0.72 13.54 -3.92
CA ALA A 38 0.24 14.15 -4.84
C ALA A 38 1.21 15.12 -4.14
N GLY A 39 0.73 15.83 -3.12
CA GLY A 39 1.54 16.72 -2.28
C GLY A 39 2.47 15.95 -1.34
N VAL A 40 1.95 14.92 -0.67
CA VAL A 40 2.74 14.03 0.19
C VAL A 40 3.84 13.35 -0.62
N TRP A 41 3.50 12.83 -1.80
CA TRP A 41 4.43 12.21 -2.74
C TRP A 41 5.50 13.18 -3.20
N ALA A 42 5.12 14.37 -3.66
CA ALA A 42 6.07 15.39 -4.11
C ALA A 42 7.05 15.78 -2.99
N ALA A 43 6.57 15.94 -1.75
CA ALA A 43 7.41 16.24 -0.60
C ALA A 43 8.38 15.08 -0.29
N ALA A 44 7.89 13.83 -0.24
CA ALA A 44 8.74 12.66 -0.04
C ALA A 44 9.84 12.58 -1.10
N GLN A 45 9.49 12.81 -2.35
CA GLN A 45 10.40 12.71 -3.49
C GLN A 45 11.41 13.86 -3.55
N ALA A 46 10.99 15.10 -3.29
CA ALA A 46 11.88 16.26 -3.20
C ALA A 46 12.95 16.06 -2.12
N ASP A 47 12.55 15.49 -0.98
CA ASP A 47 13.44 15.18 0.12
C ASP A 47 14.20 13.86 -0.07
N LYS A 48 14.02 13.15 -1.19
CA LYS A 48 14.65 11.85 -1.45
C LYS A 48 14.37 10.82 -0.34
N ARG A 49 13.16 10.84 0.21
CA ARG A 49 12.70 9.96 1.27
C ARG A 49 11.92 8.78 0.69
N PHE A 50 12.08 7.63 1.32
CA PHE A 50 11.30 6.44 1.09
C PHE A 50 9.96 6.56 1.81
N LEU A 51 8.84 6.56 1.07
CA LEU A 51 7.50 6.73 1.63
C LEU A 51 7.00 5.40 2.22
N VAL A 52 6.46 5.43 3.43
CA VAL A 52 5.74 4.29 4.04
C VAL A 52 4.30 4.71 4.25
N THR A 53 3.35 3.91 3.76
CA THR A 53 1.91 4.21 3.82
C THR A 53 1.07 2.92 3.90
N GLN A 54 -0.19 3.05 4.33
CA GLN A 54 -1.22 2.01 4.19
C GLN A 54 -2.22 2.30 3.06
N ASP A 55 -2.13 3.48 2.45
CA ASP A 55 -3.11 3.98 1.49
C ASP A 55 -2.96 3.30 0.13
N LEU A 56 -4.09 2.80 -0.40
CA LEU A 56 -4.13 2.10 -1.67
C LEU A 56 -4.11 3.03 -2.87
N ASP A 57 -4.28 4.34 -2.68
CA ASP A 57 -4.05 5.31 -3.76
C ASP A 57 -2.58 5.34 -4.20
N PHE A 58 -1.67 4.78 -3.37
CA PHE A 58 -0.28 4.48 -3.73
C PHE A 58 -0.05 3.08 -4.32
N SER A 59 -1.09 2.34 -4.73
CA SER A 59 -0.95 0.93 -5.17
C SER A 59 -0.68 0.72 -6.66
N ASP A 60 -0.89 1.72 -7.53
CA ASP A 60 -0.72 1.56 -8.98
C ASP A 60 0.77 1.51 -9.37
N LEU A 61 1.27 0.30 -9.61
CA LEU A 61 2.66 0.04 -10.03
C LEU A 61 3.06 0.75 -11.34
N ARG A 62 2.10 1.16 -12.19
CA ARG A 62 2.40 1.91 -13.42
C ARG A 62 2.73 3.37 -13.08
N GLN A 63 2.04 3.92 -12.09
CA GLN A 63 2.29 5.27 -11.56
C GLN A 63 3.57 5.29 -10.70
N PHE A 64 3.77 4.26 -9.90
CA PHE A 64 4.89 4.11 -8.97
C PHE A 64 5.87 3.02 -9.44
N ALA A 65 6.35 3.17 -10.67
CA ALA A 65 7.24 2.18 -11.27
C ALA A 65 8.60 2.14 -10.55
N PRO A 66 9.11 0.96 -10.16
CA PRO A 66 10.43 0.84 -9.55
C PRO A 66 11.54 1.50 -10.38
N GLY A 67 12.49 2.13 -9.71
CA GLY A 67 13.60 2.89 -10.31
C GLY A 67 13.25 4.34 -10.67
N THR A 68 11.97 4.73 -10.62
CA THR A 68 11.53 6.11 -10.95
C THR A 68 11.39 7.02 -9.73
N HIS A 69 11.50 6.46 -8.52
CA HIS A 69 11.27 7.17 -7.27
C HIS A 69 12.30 6.80 -6.20
N HIS A 70 12.20 7.40 -5.01
CA HIS A 70 13.13 7.12 -3.90
C HIS A 70 12.73 5.89 -3.07
N GLY A 71 11.52 5.39 -3.30
CA GLY A 71 11.03 4.10 -2.85
C GLY A 71 9.72 4.25 -2.08
N LEU A 72 8.96 3.17 -2.04
CA LEU A 72 7.61 3.14 -1.50
C LEU A 72 7.39 1.80 -0.81
N LEU A 73 6.90 1.82 0.42
CA LEU A 73 6.41 0.66 1.14
C LEU A 73 4.92 0.82 1.43
N LEU A 74 4.13 -0.05 0.80
CA LEU A 74 2.71 -0.21 1.07
C LEU A 74 2.50 -1.32 2.10
N VAL A 75 1.96 -0.99 3.27
CA VAL A 75 1.77 -1.93 4.39
C VAL A 75 0.29 -2.28 4.55
N ARG A 76 -0.06 -3.55 4.33
CA ARG A 76 -1.44 -4.06 4.40
C ARG A 76 -1.54 -5.26 5.34
N LEU A 77 -1.96 -4.99 6.58
CA LEU A 77 -2.26 -6.03 7.56
C LEU A 77 -3.78 -6.26 7.61
N ALA A 78 -4.21 -7.48 7.91
CA ALA A 78 -5.62 -7.85 8.02
C ALA A 78 -6.31 -7.20 9.24
N ASP A 79 -5.56 -6.98 10.32
CA ASP A 79 -6.00 -6.26 11.52
C ASP A 79 -4.94 -5.22 11.96
N PRO A 80 -4.88 -4.05 11.30
CA PRO A 80 -3.81 -3.07 11.48
C PRO A 80 -4.06 -2.17 12.69
N GLY A 81 -4.16 -2.73 13.90
CA GLY A 81 -4.12 -1.93 15.12
C GLY A 81 -2.82 -1.13 15.22
N ARG A 82 -2.85 0.13 15.67
CA ARG A 82 -1.65 1.01 15.75
C ARG A 82 -0.41 0.34 16.37
N ARG A 83 -0.60 -0.50 17.39
CA ARG A 83 0.49 -1.26 18.03
C ARG A 83 1.05 -2.36 17.14
N VAL A 84 0.16 -3.11 16.49
CA VAL A 84 0.51 -4.20 15.57
C VAL A 84 1.27 -3.63 14.38
N LEU A 85 0.75 -2.56 13.78
CA LEU A 85 1.38 -1.88 12.65
C LEU A 85 2.77 -1.35 13.00
N LYS A 86 2.90 -0.65 14.14
CA LYS A 86 4.21 -0.18 14.61
C LYS A 86 5.17 -1.37 14.80
N ALA A 87 4.75 -2.40 15.53
CA ALA A 87 5.61 -3.55 15.83
C ALA A 87 6.05 -4.29 14.56
N TYR A 88 5.14 -4.44 13.60
CA TYR A 88 5.41 -5.08 12.33
C TYR A 88 6.42 -4.28 11.49
N ILE A 89 6.18 -2.97 11.28
CA ILE A 89 7.10 -2.13 10.51
C ILE A 89 8.46 -2.05 11.21
N GLU A 90 8.50 -1.83 12.53
CA GLU A 90 9.75 -1.81 13.29
C GLU A 90 10.53 -3.12 13.16
N CYS A 91 9.84 -4.24 13.15
CA CYS A 91 10.44 -5.55 12.95
C CYS A 91 11.00 -5.71 11.53
N LEU A 92 10.25 -5.30 10.49
CA LEU A 92 10.75 -5.29 9.10
C LEU A 92 12.06 -4.51 8.98
N PHE A 93 12.09 -3.26 9.48
CA PHE A 93 13.29 -2.42 9.39
C PHE A 93 14.47 -2.92 10.22
N ARG A 94 14.22 -3.77 11.23
CA ARG A 94 15.26 -4.42 12.03
C ARG A 94 15.84 -5.66 11.35
N THR A 95 15.01 -6.46 10.69
CA THR A 95 15.41 -7.79 10.18
C THR A 95 15.85 -7.77 8.74
N GLU A 96 15.35 -6.82 7.95
CA GLU A 96 15.58 -6.74 6.52
C GLU A 96 16.72 -5.80 6.14
N ASP A 97 17.40 -6.12 5.03
CA ASP A 97 18.31 -5.17 4.37
C ASP A 97 17.49 -4.12 3.60
N VAL A 98 17.00 -3.11 4.33
CA VAL A 98 16.09 -2.07 3.83
C VAL A 98 16.79 -1.08 2.88
N GLU A 99 18.11 -0.98 2.91
CA GLU A 99 18.85 -0.10 1.99
C GLU A 99 18.66 -0.55 0.52
N ARG A 100 18.48 -1.86 0.30
CA ARG A 100 18.14 -2.41 -1.02
C ARG A 100 16.73 -2.06 -1.51
N TRP A 101 15.88 -1.47 -0.68
CA TRP A 101 14.55 -1.00 -1.09
C TRP A 101 14.58 0.37 -1.75
N THR A 102 15.74 1.03 -1.79
CA THR A 102 15.89 2.32 -2.47
C THR A 102 15.42 2.22 -3.92
N GLY A 103 14.41 3.03 -4.26
CA GLY A 103 13.77 3.02 -5.57
C GLY A 103 12.90 1.79 -5.88
N CYS A 104 12.65 0.91 -4.93
CA CYS A 104 11.70 -0.19 -5.08
C CYS A 104 10.29 0.22 -4.66
N PHE A 105 9.30 -0.43 -5.27
CA PHE A 105 7.95 -0.55 -4.72
C PHE A 105 7.90 -1.84 -3.91
N VAL A 106 7.66 -1.74 -2.61
CA VAL A 106 7.60 -2.87 -1.67
C VAL A 106 6.20 -2.99 -1.12
N VAL A 107 5.66 -4.20 -1.11
CA VAL A 107 4.38 -4.51 -0.45
C VAL A 107 4.69 -5.40 0.73
N ALA A 108 4.22 -5.01 1.92
CA ALA A 108 4.31 -5.85 3.11
C ALA A 108 2.91 -6.21 3.59
N THR A 109 2.65 -7.51 3.66
CA THR A 109 1.38 -8.09 4.13
C THR A 109 1.62 -9.01 5.31
N ASP A 110 0.55 -9.31 6.04
CA ASP A 110 0.57 -10.48 6.92
C ASP A 110 0.88 -11.72 6.07
N GLY A 111 1.85 -12.54 6.49
CA GLY A 111 2.05 -13.85 5.88
C GLY A 111 0.89 -14.76 6.25
N ASP A 112 0.52 -15.71 5.37
CA ASP A 112 -0.60 -16.65 5.53
C ASP A 112 -0.53 -17.62 6.75
N GLY A 113 0.28 -17.33 7.77
CA GLY A 113 0.38 -18.08 9.00
C GLY A 113 0.46 -17.14 10.19
N GLY A 114 -0.46 -17.30 11.15
CA GLY A 114 -0.57 -16.51 12.38
C GLY A 114 0.61 -16.62 13.37
N GLY A 115 1.82 -16.30 12.91
CA GLY A 115 3.03 -16.24 13.73
C GLY A 115 3.97 -15.17 13.22
N THR A 116 4.22 -14.16 14.06
CA THR A 116 5.40 -13.29 14.28
C THR A 116 6.62 -13.30 13.33
N ALA A 117 6.50 -13.62 12.05
CA ALA A 117 7.59 -13.55 11.07
C ALA A 117 7.38 -12.34 10.16
N CYS A 118 8.17 -11.29 10.41
CA CYS A 118 8.21 -10.08 9.60
C CYS A 118 8.98 -10.36 8.31
N SER A 119 8.31 -10.93 7.33
CA SER A 119 8.88 -11.15 5.99
C SER A 119 8.11 -10.33 4.96
N PRO A 120 8.69 -9.24 4.41
CA PRO A 120 8.10 -8.52 3.30
C PRO A 120 8.39 -9.28 2.00
N ARG A 121 7.41 -9.32 1.08
CA ARG A 121 7.62 -9.88 -0.26
C ARG A 121 8.32 -8.82 -1.13
N ARG A 122 9.58 -9.06 -1.52
CA ARG A 122 10.37 -8.14 -2.37
C ARG A 122 10.07 -8.36 -3.85
N ARG A 123 9.70 -7.30 -4.59
CA ARG A 123 9.68 -7.32 -6.06
C ARG A 123 10.97 -6.77 -6.64
N ARG A 124 11.67 -7.58 -7.43
CA ARG A 124 12.69 -7.13 -8.40
C ARG A 124 12.14 -7.51 -9.77
N THR A 125 11.58 -6.56 -10.50
CA THR A 125 10.92 -6.81 -11.78
C THR A 125 11.96 -7.02 -12.88
N GLU A 126 12.30 -8.28 -13.16
CA GLU A 126 12.80 -8.71 -14.47
C GLU A 126 11.86 -9.80 -15.00
N ASN A 127 11.35 -9.55 -16.21
CA ASN A 127 10.43 -10.34 -17.05
C ASN A 127 8.90 -10.16 -16.87
N LEU A 128 8.35 -9.66 -17.98
CA LEU A 128 6.98 -9.33 -18.32
C LEU A 128 6.20 -10.63 -18.61
N MET A 129 5.03 -10.80 -18.01
CA MET A 129 4.14 -11.96 -18.15
C MET A 129 3.77 -12.33 -19.60
N GLU A 130 3.19 -13.52 -19.79
CA GLU A 130 2.29 -13.79 -20.92
C GLU A 130 1.08 -12.83 -20.84
N ARG A 131 1.23 -11.65 -21.45
CA ARG A 131 0.29 -10.50 -21.50
C ARG A 131 -1.20 -10.88 -21.53
N ARG A 132 -1.55 -11.95 -22.23
CA ARG A 132 -2.93 -12.35 -22.50
C ARG A 132 -3.73 -12.73 -21.24
N THR A 133 -3.11 -13.36 -20.24
CA THR A 133 -3.82 -13.82 -19.02
C THR A 133 -4.08 -12.66 -18.07
N LEU A 134 -3.13 -11.74 -17.94
CA LEU A 134 -3.28 -10.46 -17.25
C LEU A 134 -4.39 -9.63 -17.89
N GLU A 135 -4.35 -9.48 -19.21
CA GLU A 135 -5.34 -8.72 -19.97
C GLU A 135 -6.76 -9.25 -19.75
N GLN A 136 -6.94 -10.58 -19.66
CA GLN A 136 -8.23 -11.19 -19.36
C GLN A 136 -8.71 -10.90 -17.94
N LEU A 137 -7.81 -10.94 -16.96
CA LEU A 137 -8.12 -10.66 -15.55
C LEU A 137 -8.44 -9.18 -15.35
N GLU A 138 -7.66 -8.29 -15.97
CA GLU A 138 -7.92 -6.84 -15.96
C GLU A 138 -9.23 -6.49 -16.66
N ALA A 139 -9.54 -7.13 -17.80
CA ALA A 139 -10.82 -6.93 -18.48
C ALA A 139 -12.02 -7.41 -17.66
N ALA A 140 -11.89 -8.55 -16.98
CA ALA A 140 -12.94 -9.05 -16.08
C ALA A 140 -13.15 -8.11 -14.88
N LEU A 141 -12.05 -7.58 -14.32
CA LEU A 141 -12.10 -6.64 -13.21
C LEU A 141 -12.72 -5.30 -13.62
N ASP A 142 -12.35 -4.77 -14.79
CA ASP A 142 -12.90 -3.54 -15.37
C ASP A 142 -14.40 -3.67 -15.65
N ALA A 143 -14.86 -4.83 -16.15
CA ALA A 143 -16.28 -5.09 -16.37
C ALA A 143 -17.08 -5.06 -15.05
N VAL A 144 -16.60 -5.75 -14.00
CA VAL A 144 -17.24 -5.74 -12.68
C VAL A 144 -17.23 -4.33 -12.07
N SER A 145 -16.11 -3.59 -12.21
CA SER A 145 -16.02 -2.21 -11.72
C SER A 145 -17.02 -1.29 -12.41
N LYS A 146 -17.23 -1.43 -13.72
CA LYS A 146 -18.21 -0.63 -14.48
C LYS A 146 -19.65 -0.92 -14.06
N ASP A 147 -19.98 -2.18 -13.81
CA ASP A 147 -21.31 -2.57 -13.34
C ASP A 147 -21.60 -2.03 -11.93
N LEU A 148 -20.59 -1.98 -11.07
CA LEU A 148 -20.73 -1.49 -9.69
C LEU A 148 -20.64 0.04 -9.57
N ALA A 149 -19.96 0.72 -10.50
CA ALA A 149 -19.67 2.16 -10.42
C ALA A 149 -20.90 3.05 -10.10
N PRO A 150 -22.09 2.85 -10.73
CA PRO A 150 -23.26 3.69 -10.42
C PRO A 150 -23.71 3.56 -8.97
N ARG A 151 -23.63 2.35 -8.39
CA ARG A 151 -24.03 2.10 -7.01
C ARG A 151 -23.01 2.64 -6.02
N VAL A 152 -21.73 2.54 -6.34
CA VAL A 152 -20.65 3.12 -5.53
C VAL A 152 -20.76 4.64 -5.48
N GLU A 153 -21.03 5.29 -6.61
CA GLU A 153 -21.21 6.74 -6.69
C GLU A 153 -22.43 7.22 -5.88
N GLU A 154 -23.55 6.49 -5.98
CA GLU A 154 -24.76 6.75 -5.16
C GLU A 154 -24.45 6.65 -3.65
N LEU A 155 -23.76 5.58 -3.23
CA LEU A 155 -23.39 5.38 -1.83
C LEU A 155 -22.38 6.42 -1.34
N ALA A 156 -21.42 6.82 -2.17
CA ALA A 156 -20.44 7.86 -1.84
C ALA A 156 -21.12 9.23 -1.66
N GLN A 157 -22.10 9.56 -2.52
CA GLN A 157 -22.88 10.78 -2.39
C GLN A 157 -23.72 10.77 -1.10
N LYS A 158 -24.45 9.68 -0.83
CA LYS A 158 -25.22 9.50 0.42
C LYS A 158 -24.32 9.55 1.66
N SER A 159 -23.09 9.04 1.56
CA SER A 159 -22.09 9.11 2.63
C SER A 159 -21.73 10.56 2.95
N THR A 160 -21.44 11.34 1.91
CA THR A 160 -21.08 12.77 2.02
C THR A 160 -22.23 13.59 2.61
N GLU A 161 -23.47 13.24 2.26
CA GLU A 161 -24.69 13.88 2.77
C GLU A 161 -25.11 13.39 4.17
N GLY A 162 -24.42 12.38 4.73
CA GLY A 162 -24.75 11.78 6.03
C GLY A 162 -26.08 11.01 6.04
N ALA A 163 -26.54 10.55 4.87
CA ALA A 163 -27.86 9.97 4.65
C ALA A 163 -27.86 8.44 4.50
N LEU A 164 -26.72 7.77 4.70
CA LEU A 164 -26.61 6.31 4.58
C LEU A 164 -27.43 5.57 5.64
N THR A 165 -28.26 4.63 5.18
CA THR A 165 -28.92 3.65 6.07
C THR A 165 -27.92 2.64 6.63
N PRO A 166 -28.22 1.95 7.75
CA PRO A 166 -27.34 0.91 8.31
C PRO A 166 -27.05 -0.26 7.35
N GLU A 167 -27.97 -0.55 6.43
CA GLU A 167 -27.78 -1.54 5.36
C GLU A 167 -26.80 -1.02 4.31
N GLU A 168 -26.97 0.22 3.86
CA GLU A 168 -26.07 0.86 2.88
C GLU A 168 -24.66 1.11 3.44
N GLN A 169 -24.52 1.39 4.73
CA GLN A 169 -23.22 1.45 5.40
C GLN A 169 -22.48 0.11 5.34
N ARG A 170 -23.20 -0.99 5.54
CA ARG A 170 -22.65 -2.35 5.44
C ARG A 170 -22.26 -2.68 4.01
N GLU A 171 -23.12 -2.36 3.05
CA GLU A 171 -22.86 -2.52 1.60
C GLU A 171 -21.60 -1.74 1.19
N TYR A 172 -21.49 -0.46 1.58
CA TYR A 172 -20.33 0.37 1.28
C TYR A 172 -19.03 -0.18 1.90
N ALA A 173 -19.09 -0.63 3.15
CA ALA A 173 -17.93 -1.27 3.80
C ALA A 173 -17.52 -2.59 3.13
N GLU A 174 -18.47 -3.39 2.66
CA GLU A 174 -18.19 -4.62 1.90
C GLU A 174 -17.54 -4.32 0.55
N ILE A 175 -18.00 -3.29 -0.16
CA ILE A 175 -17.42 -2.84 -1.42
C ILE A 175 -15.96 -2.40 -1.22
N VAL A 176 -15.68 -1.59 -0.19
CA VAL A 176 -14.31 -1.17 0.15
C VAL A 176 -13.44 -2.41 0.44
N ARG A 177 -13.95 -3.34 1.25
CA ARG A 177 -13.22 -4.58 1.59
C ARG A 177 -12.95 -5.45 0.36
N LEU A 178 -13.89 -5.52 -0.58
CA LEU A 178 -13.72 -6.24 -1.84
C LEU A 178 -12.64 -5.58 -2.70
N ASN A 179 -12.64 -4.25 -2.79
CA ASN A 179 -11.62 -3.51 -3.54
C ASN A 179 -10.21 -3.73 -2.96
N ASP A 180 -10.08 -3.71 -1.63
CA ASP A 180 -8.83 -4.04 -0.94
C ASP A 180 -8.35 -5.45 -1.30
N ARG A 181 -9.27 -6.43 -1.29
CA ARG A 181 -8.96 -7.83 -1.57
C ARG A 181 -8.60 -8.07 -3.03
N LEU A 182 -9.26 -7.38 -3.95
CA LEU A 182 -8.95 -7.40 -5.38
C LEU A 182 -7.57 -6.81 -5.66
N SER A 183 -7.21 -5.72 -4.97
CA SER A 183 -5.88 -5.12 -5.05
C SER A 183 -4.80 -6.11 -4.58
N LEU A 184 -5.04 -6.81 -3.46
CA LEU A 184 -4.14 -7.87 -2.97
C LEU A 184 -4.03 -9.04 -3.95
N LEU A 185 -5.14 -9.55 -4.47
CA LEU A 185 -5.14 -10.65 -5.44
C LEU A 185 -4.43 -10.27 -6.75
N LYS A 186 -4.58 -9.03 -7.21
CA LYS A 186 -3.82 -8.51 -8.35
C LYS A 186 -2.32 -8.56 -8.06
N LEU A 187 -1.92 -8.08 -6.88
CA LEU A 187 -0.54 -8.13 -6.44
C LEU A 187 0.00 -9.56 -6.34
N GLU A 188 -0.74 -10.50 -5.76
CA GLU A 188 -0.35 -11.92 -5.64
C GLU A 188 -0.26 -12.63 -7.00
N ALA A 189 -1.24 -12.39 -7.88
CA ALA A 189 -1.22 -12.94 -9.24
C ALA A 189 0.04 -12.47 -9.97
N GLU A 190 0.38 -11.19 -9.84
CA GLU A 190 1.61 -10.67 -10.42
C GLU A 190 2.88 -11.33 -9.85
N GLU A 191 2.90 -11.62 -8.56
CA GLU A 191 4.01 -12.32 -7.90
C GLU A 191 4.17 -13.77 -8.39
N PHE A 192 3.07 -14.54 -8.44
CA PHE A 192 3.07 -15.93 -8.91
C PHE A 192 3.63 -16.05 -10.32
N TRP A 193 3.26 -15.14 -11.22
CA TRP A 193 3.74 -15.16 -12.60
C TRP A 193 5.19 -14.70 -12.72
N THR A 194 5.64 -13.75 -11.91
CA THR A 194 7.06 -13.35 -11.85
C THR A 194 7.96 -14.51 -11.44
N MET A 195 7.53 -15.34 -10.47
CA MET A 195 8.28 -16.54 -10.05
C MET A 195 8.41 -17.59 -11.17
N ARG A 196 7.38 -17.77 -12.00
CA ARG A 196 7.43 -18.70 -13.14
C ARG A 196 8.28 -18.21 -14.29
N ALA A 197 8.35 -16.91 -14.54
CA ALA A 197 9.17 -16.35 -15.63
C ALA A 197 10.68 -16.41 -15.34
N ALA A 198 11.07 -16.58 -14.07
CA ALA A 198 12.45 -16.69 -13.61
C ALA A 198 12.95 -18.14 -13.43
N SER A 199 12.09 -19.15 -13.65
CA SER A 199 12.40 -20.58 -13.56
C SER A 199 12.50 -21.22 -14.94
#